data_AF-A0A1Y0IJ00-F1
#
_entry.id   AF-A0A1Y0IJ00-F1
#
_cell.length_a   1.000
_cell.length_b   1.000
_cell.length_c   1.000
_cell.angle_alpha   90.00
_cell.angle_beta   90.00
_cell.angle_gamma   90.00
#
_symmetry.space_group_name_H-M   'P 1'
#
loop_
_entity.id
_entity.type
_entity.pdbx_description
1 polymer ?
#
loop_
_entity_poly.entity_id
_entity_poly.type
_entity_poly.pdbx_seq_one_letter_code
_entity_poly.pdbx_strand_id
1 'polypeptide(L)'
;MYYGAYWPAEYARFMGRPEDVSSAPFTDQTHFLQLVLQAIYNERAAQLLYRDLEVRAETPFQKRQIRHAYDDEVKHERLLNQLYHNLTGQHPQVANPPRKEIPDFQTALRSAFEDELEAVELYRDMYLMTSLTWVRDVMIQLLTDEFEHSTRFSYIRAEL
;
A
#
# COMPACT_ATOMS: atom_id res chain seq x y z
N MET A 1 9.23 -21.81 -32.08
CA MET A 1 10.09 -20.61 -32.17
C MET A 1 9.21 -19.47 -32.66
N TYR A 2 8.75 -18.60 -31.77
CA TYR A 2 8.04 -17.37 -32.15
C TYR A 2 8.86 -16.18 -31.69
N TYR A 3 9.49 -15.50 -32.66
CA TYR A 3 9.92 -14.11 -32.52
C TYR A 3 8.71 -13.22 -32.80
N GLY A 4 8.52 -12.18 -31.99
CA GLY A 4 7.47 -11.20 -32.23
C GLY A 4 7.37 -10.13 -31.16
N ALA A 5 8.50 -9.50 -30.81
CA ALA A 5 8.50 -8.28 -30.03
C ALA A 5 8.04 -7.11 -30.91
N TYR A 6 6.73 -6.91 -31.01
CA TYR A 6 6.16 -5.65 -31.49
C TYR A 6 5.90 -4.76 -30.28
N TRP A 7 6.94 -4.09 -29.81
CA TRP A 7 6.77 -2.94 -28.93
C TRP A 7 6.73 -1.68 -29.79
N PRO A 8 5.65 -0.88 -29.75
CA PRO A 8 5.60 0.42 -30.41
C PRO A 8 6.77 1.29 -29.93
N ALA A 9 7.43 2.00 -30.84
CA ALA A 9 8.58 2.88 -30.54
C ALA A 9 8.29 3.96 -29.47
N GLU A 10 7.02 4.21 -29.22
CA GLU A 10 6.52 5.13 -28.19
C GLU A 10 6.78 4.62 -26.76
N TYR A 11 6.74 3.29 -26.52
CA TYR A 11 7.06 2.70 -25.21
C TYR A 11 8.57 2.67 -24.93
N ALA A 12 9.41 2.60 -25.98
CA ALA A 12 10.86 2.59 -25.83
C ALA A 12 11.42 3.92 -25.27
N ARG A 13 10.66 5.02 -25.37
CA ARG A 13 11.06 6.31 -24.78
C ARG A 13 10.94 6.35 -23.25
N PHE A 14 10.15 5.47 -22.65
CA PHE A 14 9.98 5.39 -21.19
C PHE A 14 11.07 4.56 -20.50
N MET A 15 11.75 3.69 -21.24
CA MET A 15 12.89 2.93 -20.75
C MET A 15 14.14 3.80 -20.99
N GLY A 16 14.54 4.57 -19.98
CA GLY A 16 15.77 5.35 -20.00
C GLY A 16 16.97 4.51 -20.46
N ARG A 17 17.97 5.16 -21.07
CA ARG A 17 19.19 4.46 -21.52
C ARG A 17 19.83 3.74 -20.30
N PRO A 18 20.34 2.51 -20.46
CA PRO A 18 20.97 1.76 -19.36
C PRO A 18 22.13 2.50 -18.68
N GLU A 19 22.69 3.49 -19.36
CA GLU A 19 23.86 4.27 -18.96
C GLU A 19 23.53 5.44 -18.01
N ASP A 20 22.25 5.75 -17.77
CA ASP A 20 21.81 6.89 -16.94
C ASP A 20 21.32 6.47 -15.54
N VAL A 21 21.56 5.22 -15.14
CA VAL A 21 21.13 4.70 -13.85
C VAL A 21 22.06 5.26 -12.77
N SER A 22 21.55 6.24 -12.02
CA SER A 22 22.20 6.72 -10.80
C SER A 22 22.58 5.52 -9.92
N SER A 23 23.84 5.48 -9.49
CA SER A 23 24.33 4.49 -8.50
C SER A 23 23.75 4.73 -7.10
N ALA A 24 23.03 5.84 -6.89
CA ALA A 24 22.41 6.15 -5.61
C ALA A 24 21.33 5.11 -5.27
N PRO A 25 21.23 4.69 -4.00
CA PRO A 25 20.23 3.72 -3.56
C PRO A 25 18.78 4.22 -3.69
N PHE A 26 18.58 5.54 -3.77
CA PHE A 26 17.28 6.19 -3.93
C PHE A 26 17.37 7.31 -4.96
N THR A 27 16.30 7.52 -5.72
CA THR A 27 16.12 8.70 -6.58
C THR A 27 15.97 9.97 -5.74
N ASP A 28 15.19 9.89 -4.66
CA ASP A 28 15.08 10.91 -3.61
C ASP A 28 14.80 10.23 -2.26
N GLN A 29 15.83 10.12 -1.42
CA GLN A 29 15.70 9.46 -0.12
C GLN A 29 14.87 10.27 0.89
N THR A 30 14.93 11.59 0.83
CA THR A 30 14.19 12.45 1.76
C THR A 30 12.70 12.31 1.50
N HIS A 31 12.30 12.39 0.23
CA HIS A 31 10.91 12.18 -0.15
C HIS A 31 10.44 10.75 0.17
N PHE A 32 11.27 9.74 -0.10
CA PHE A 32 10.93 8.35 0.25
C PHE A 32 10.62 8.20 1.75
N LEU A 33 11.45 8.78 2.63
CA LEU A 33 11.22 8.73 4.08
C LEU A 33 9.95 9.48 4.50
N GLN A 34 9.58 10.58 3.83
CA GLN A 34 8.31 11.26 4.07
C GLN A 34 7.12 10.37 3.70
N LEU A 35 7.21 9.66 2.57
CA LEU A 35 6.17 8.70 2.16
C LEU A 35 6.06 7.53 3.13
N VAL A 36 7.16 7.03 3.68
CA VAL A 36 7.12 6.00 4.74
C VAL A 36 6.37 6.51 5.98
N LEU A 37 6.60 7.76 6.41
CA LEU A 37 5.88 8.34 7.55
C LEU A 37 4.39 8.52 7.26
N GLN A 38 4.04 8.94 6.03
CA GLN A 38 2.66 9.03 5.57
C GLN A 38 1.98 7.66 5.54
N ALA A 39 2.66 6.65 5.00
CA ALA A 39 2.16 5.28 4.94
C ALA A 39 1.86 4.74 6.35
N ILE A 40 2.76 4.91 7.33
CA ILE A 40 2.51 4.53 8.73
C ILE A 40 1.23 5.19 9.29
N TYR A 41 0.99 6.46 8.95
CA TYR A 41 -0.23 7.14 9.37
C TYR A 41 -1.48 6.54 8.70
N ASN A 42 -1.39 6.24 7.40
CA ASN A 42 -2.47 5.62 6.63
C ASN A 42 -2.80 4.22 7.16
N GLU A 43 -1.81 3.38 7.43
CA GLU A 43 -1.99 2.04 8.01
C GLU A 43 -2.77 2.09 9.33
N ARG A 44 -2.42 3.04 10.21
CA ARG A 44 -3.15 3.24 11.47
C ARG A 44 -4.58 3.68 11.24
N ALA A 45 -4.83 4.48 10.20
CA ALA A 45 -6.17 4.94 9.87
C ALA A 45 -7.02 3.79 9.31
N ALA A 46 -6.44 2.95 8.44
CA ALA A 46 -7.05 1.74 7.91
C ALA A 46 -7.40 0.75 9.03
N GLN A 47 -6.48 0.50 9.97
CA GLN A 47 -6.75 -0.33 11.15
C GLN A 47 -7.98 0.13 11.94
N LEU A 48 -8.15 1.45 12.16
CA LEU A 48 -9.33 1.98 12.85
C LEU A 48 -10.61 1.78 12.04
N LEU A 49 -10.56 2.06 10.74
CA LEU A 49 -11.69 1.88 9.83
C LEU A 49 -12.12 0.41 9.74
N TYR A 50 -11.17 -0.52 9.58
CA TYR A 50 -11.45 -1.93 9.35
C TYR A 50 -11.97 -2.60 10.61
N ARG A 51 -11.47 -2.20 11.78
CA ARG A 51 -12.05 -2.63 13.06
C ARG A 51 -13.52 -2.23 13.19
N ASP A 52 -13.87 -1.02 12.77
CA ASP A 52 -15.25 -0.55 12.83
C ASP A 52 -16.14 -1.20 11.74
N LEU A 53 -15.60 -1.47 10.55
CA LEU A 53 -16.26 -2.25 9.50
C LEU A 53 -16.53 -3.69 9.96
N GLU A 54 -15.56 -4.35 10.60
CA GLU A 54 -15.69 -5.72 11.10
C GLU A 54 -16.86 -5.85 12.10
N VAL A 55 -17.02 -4.86 12.98
CA VAL A 55 -18.13 -4.80 13.95
C VAL A 55 -19.48 -4.67 13.24
N ARG A 56 -19.54 -3.92 12.14
CA ARG A 56 -20.77 -3.64 11.37
C ARG A 56 -21.09 -4.70 10.31
N ALA A 57 -20.14 -5.57 9.97
CA ALA A 57 -20.35 -6.64 9.01
C ALA A 57 -21.44 -7.62 9.49
N GLU A 58 -22.35 -7.99 8.59
CA GLU A 58 -23.51 -8.81 8.91
C GLU A 58 -23.22 -10.30 8.72
N THR A 59 -22.39 -10.64 7.74
CA THR A 59 -22.12 -12.05 7.39
C THR A 59 -20.78 -12.54 7.93
N PRO A 60 -20.64 -13.84 8.24
CA PRO A 60 -19.35 -14.43 8.60
C PRO A 60 -18.30 -14.29 7.50
N PHE A 61 -18.71 -14.24 6.24
CA PHE A 61 -17.79 -14.04 5.12
C PHE A 61 -17.20 -12.63 5.15
N GLN A 62 -18.05 -11.60 5.23
CA GLN A 62 -17.63 -10.19 5.34
C GLN A 62 -16.65 -9.98 6.49
N LYS A 63 -17.00 -10.48 7.69
CA LYS A 63 -16.13 -10.40 8.87
C LYS A 63 -14.75 -11.00 8.63
N ARG A 64 -14.67 -12.18 8.02
CA ARG A 64 -13.38 -12.81 7.71
C ARG A 64 -12.56 -12.02 6.70
N GLN A 65 -13.18 -11.44 5.67
CA GLN A 65 -12.46 -10.64 4.68
C GLN A 65 -11.90 -9.36 5.29
N ILE A 66 -12.72 -8.63 6.06
CA ILE A 66 -12.32 -7.39 6.72
C ILE A 66 -11.26 -7.66 7.79
N ARG A 67 -11.43 -8.75 8.56
CA ARG A 67 -10.46 -9.15 9.58
C ARG A 67 -9.10 -9.47 8.98
N HIS A 68 -9.08 -10.10 7.80
CA HIS A 68 -7.85 -10.40 7.08
C HIS A 68 -7.09 -9.11 6.73
N ALA A 69 -7.76 -8.17 6.07
CA ALA A 69 -7.17 -6.87 5.74
C ALA A 69 -6.66 -6.16 7.00
N TYR A 70 -7.47 -6.11 8.07
CA TYR A 70 -7.04 -5.52 9.35
C TYR A 70 -5.75 -6.13 9.91
N ASP A 71 -5.61 -7.46 9.86
CA ASP A 71 -4.42 -8.14 10.38
C ASP A 71 -3.17 -7.85 9.52
N ASP A 72 -3.35 -7.65 8.21
CA ASP A 72 -2.29 -7.19 7.31
C ASP A 72 -1.91 -5.73 7.55
N GLU A 73 -2.84 -4.80 7.82
CA GLU A 73 -2.48 -3.39 8.15
C GLU A 73 -1.67 -3.26 9.44
N VAL A 74 -1.95 -4.12 10.43
CA VAL A 74 -1.14 -4.19 11.66
C VAL A 74 0.29 -4.67 11.35
N LYS A 75 0.44 -5.57 10.38
CA LYS A 75 1.74 -6.06 9.90
C LYS A 75 2.43 -5.02 9.03
N HIS A 76 1.73 -4.31 8.15
CA HIS A 76 2.25 -3.22 7.31
C HIS A 76 2.83 -2.10 8.16
N GLU A 77 2.10 -1.65 9.19
CA GLU A 77 2.61 -0.64 10.12
C GLU A 77 3.95 -1.09 10.73
N ARG A 78 4.05 -2.34 11.19
CA ARG A 78 5.29 -2.88 11.77
C ARG A 78 6.44 -2.92 10.77
N LEU A 79 6.17 -3.36 9.53
CA LEU A 79 7.15 -3.42 8.45
C LEU A 79 7.67 -2.02 8.11
N LEU A 80 6.77 -1.03 7.99
CA LEU A 80 7.14 0.36 7.69
C LEU A 80 7.92 1.00 8.84
N ASN A 81 7.57 0.71 10.10
CA ASN A 81 8.34 1.16 11.26
C ASN A 81 9.77 0.59 11.24
N GLN A 82 9.92 -0.70 10.94
CA GLN A 82 11.22 -1.35 10.82
C GLN A 82 12.02 -0.81 9.63
N LEU A 83 11.37 -0.60 8.48
CA LEU A 83 11.96 0.02 7.30
C LEU A 83 12.53 1.40 7.62
N TYR A 84 11.72 2.28 8.24
CA TYR A 84 12.17 3.62 8.62
C TYR A 84 13.37 3.56 9.58
N HIS A 85 13.29 2.72 10.60
CA HIS A 85 14.39 2.54 11.55
C HIS A 85 15.66 2.02 10.88
N ASN A 86 15.55 1.03 9.99
CA ASN A 86 16.71 0.45 9.31
C ASN A 86 17.39 1.46 8.37
N LEU A 87 16.63 2.40 7.78
CA LEU A 87 17.16 3.43 6.90
C LEU A 87 17.76 4.64 7.65
N THR A 88 17.27 4.94 8.86
CA THR A 88 17.61 6.19 9.57
C THR A 88 18.31 6.01 10.91
N GLY A 89 18.23 4.81 11.50
CA GLY A 89 18.64 4.54 12.88
C GLY A 89 17.70 5.14 13.94
N GLN A 90 16.53 5.67 13.55
CA GLN A 90 15.58 6.32 14.46
C GLN A 90 14.19 5.68 14.38
N HIS A 91 13.43 5.72 15.46
CA HIS A 91 12.03 5.33 15.43
C HIS A 91 11.17 6.45 14.84
N PRO A 92 10.24 6.15 13.92
CA PRO A 92 9.39 7.16 13.30
C PRO A 92 8.46 7.79 14.34
N GLN A 93 8.32 9.12 14.27
CA GLN A 93 7.41 9.89 15.12
C GLN A 93 6.17 10.24 14.31
N VAL A 94 5.17 9.36 14.33
CA VAL A 94 3.92 9.53 13.60
C VAL A 94 2.77 9.61 14.61
N ALA A 95 1.90 10.59 14.46
CA ALA A 95 0.72 10.75 15.31
C ALA A 95 -0.29 9.62 15.07
N ASN A 96 -1.14 9.35 16.05
CA ASN A 96 -2.28 8.46 15.85
C ASN A 96 -3.41 9.23 15.13
N PRO A 97 -3.98 8.67 14.06
CA PRO A 97 -5.13 9.27 13.40
C PRO A 97 -6.32 9.32 14.36
N PRO A 98 -7.16 10.37 14.29
CA PRO A 98 -8.40 10.40 15.03
C PRO A 98 -9.35 9.32 14.48
N ARG A 99 -10.18 8.75 15.37
CA ARG A 99 -11.26 7.88 14.92
C ARG A 99 -12.26 8.69 14.11
N LYS A 100 -12.46 8.32 12.84
CA LYS A 100 -13.46 8.95 11.97
C LYS A 100 -14.85 8.37 12.29
N GLU A 101 -15.88 9.21 12.22
CA GLU A 101 -17.25 8.69 12.23
C GLU A 101 -17.53 7.96 10.92
N ILE A 102 -17.97 6.72 11.03
CA ILE A 102 -18.42 5.95 9.88
C ILE A 102 -19.92 6.22 9.68
N PRO A 103 -20.33 6.67 8.48
CA PRO A 103 -21.74 6.83 8.14
C PRO A 103 -22.44 5.47 8.14
N ASP A 104 -22.59 4.83 6.99
CA ASP A 104 -23.11 3.47 6.83
C ASP A 104 -22.03 2.51 6.32
N PHE A 105 -22.31 1.20 6.40
CA PHE A 105 -21.36 0.15 6.02
C PHE A 105 -20.97 0.22 4.54
N GLN A 106 -21.90 0.52 3.62
CA GLN A 106 -21.59 0.56 2.19
C GLN A 106 -20.68 1.74 1.85
N THR A 107 -20.96 2.91 2.43
CA THR A 107 -20.15 4.12 2.22
C THR A 107 -18.74 3.95 2.79
N ALA A 108 -18.60 3.39 4.00
CA ALA A 108 -17.27 3.14 4.56
C ALA A 108 -16.51 2.02 3.82
N LEU A 109 -17.19 0.98 3.35
CA LEU A 109 -16.55 -0.05 2.53
C LEU A 109 -16.06 0.50 1.19
N ARG A 110 -16.82 1.42 0.57
CA ARG A 110 -16.38 2.12 -0.64
C ARG A 110 -15.16 2.99 -0.37
N SER A 111 -15.14 3.73 0.75
CA SER A 111 -13.97 4.51 1.17
C SER A 111 -12.75 3.62 1.37
N ALA A 112 -12.90 2.49 2.08
CA ALA A 112 -11.83 1.52 2.27
C ALA A 112 -11.28 1.05 0.92
N PHE A 113 -12.15 0.66 -0.01
CA PHE A 113 -11.74 0.27 -1.36
C PHE A 113 -10.96 1.36 -2.11
N GLU A 114 -11.39 2.62 -2.03
CA GLU A 114 -10.69 3.74 -2.68
C GLU A 114 -9.32 3.98 -2.03
N ASP A 115 -9.24 3.97 -0.69
CA ASP A 115 -8.00 4.12 0.08
C ASP A 115 -6.99 3.01 -0.27
N GLU A 116 -7.45 1.76 -0.44
CA GLU A 116 -6.60 0.63 -0.87
C GLU A 116 -6.01 0.83 -2.27
N LEU A 117 -6.79 1.35 -3.22
CA LEU A 117 -6.28 1.65 -4.56
C LEU A 117 -5.23 2.77 -4.53
N GLU A 118 -5.43 3.80 -3.71
CA GLU A 118 -4.43 4.85 -3.49
C GLU A 118 -3.15 4.28 -2.88
N ALA A 119 -3.26 3.33 -1.94
CA ALA A 119 -2.12 2.65 -1.33
C ALA A 119 -1.35 1.77 -2.34
N VAL A 120 -2.05 1.07 -3.25
CA VAL A 120 -1.41 0.34 -4.37
C VAL A 120 -0.56 1.29 -5.22
N GLU A 121 -1.08 2.46 -5.57
CA GLU A 121 -0.34 3.45 -6.36
C GLU A 121 0.87 4.00 -5.60
N LEU A 122 0.68 4.32 -4.32
CA LEU A 122 1.75 4.78 -3.43
C LEU A 122 2.90 3.78 -3.36
N TYR A 123 2.61 2.51 -3.05
CA TYR A 123 3.66 1.49 -2.89
C TYR A 123 4.34 1.12 -4.22
N ARG A 124 3.62 1.20 -5.35
CA ARG A 124 4.22 1.06 -6.68
C ARG A 124 5.25 2.15 -6.93
N ASP A 125 4.90 3.39 -6.63
CA ASP A 125 5.77 4.52 -6.90
C ASP A 125 6.99 4.47 -5.96
N MET A 126 6.79 4.15 -4.68
CA MET A 126 7.88 3.91 -3.71
C MET A 126 8.81 2.75 -4.13
N TYR A 127 8.28 1.66 -4.68
CA TYR A 127 9.09 0.55 -5.23
C TYR A 127 10.06 1.04 -6.32
N LEU A 128 9.60 1.97 -7.17
CA LEU A 128 10.38 2.54 -8.27
C LEU A 128 11.37 3.62 -7.80
N MET A 129 11.23 4.16 -6.59
CA MET A 129 12.11 5.20 -6.05
C MET A 129 13.47 4.69 -5.53
N THR A 130 13.66 3.38 -5.39
CA THR A 130 14.88 2.79 -4.81
C THR A 130 15.42 1.67 -5.68
N SER A 131 16.72 1.44 -5.61
CA SER A 131 17.40 0.26 -6.18
C SER A 131 17.72 -0.83 -5.14
N LEU A 132 17.46 -0.56 -3.85
CA LEU A 132 17.69 -1.51 -2.77
C LEU A 132 16.67 -2.65 -2.80
N THR A 133 17.12 -3.86 -3.10
CA THR A 133 16.24 -5.05 -3.23
C THR A 133 15.43 -5.31 -1.98
N TRP A 134 16.03 -5.25 -0.79
CA TRP A 134 15.30 -5.51 0.46
C TRP A 134 14.21 -4.47 0.74
N VAL A 135 14.37 -3.21 0.28
CA VAL A 135 13.30 -2.20 0.37
C VAL A 135 12.21 -2.50 -0.64
N ARG A 136 12.59 -2.86 -1.87
CA ARG A 136 11.67 -3.29 -2.92
C ARG A 136 10.83 -4.50 -2.52
N ASP A 137 11.42 -5.46 -1.80
CA ASP A 137 10.72 -6.63 -1.28
C ASP A 137 9.63 -6.25 -0.27
N VAL A 138 9.88 -5.22 0.55
CA VAL A 138 8.84 -4.66 1.43
C VAL A 138 7.76 -3.98 0.58
N MET A 139 8.12 -3.09 -0.34
CA MET A 139 7.14 -2.34 -1.15
C MET A 139 6.27 -3.26 -2.01
N ILE A 140 6.83 -4.31 -2.62
CA ILE A 140 6.06 -5.24 -3.44
C ILE A 140 5.08 -6.04 -2.60
N GLN A 141 5.46 -6.42 -1.37
CA GLN A 141 4.59 -7.14 -0.46
C GLN A 141 3.39 -6.27 -0.06
N LEU A 142 3.63 -5.03 0.37
CA LEU A 142 2.55 -4.10 0.72
C LEU A 142 1.65 -3.85 -0.50
N LEU A 143 2.24 -3.54 -1.66
CA LEU A 143 1.49 -3.34 -2.91
C LEU A 143 0.56 -4.52 -3.25
N THR A 144 1.03 -5.76 -3.12
CA THR A 144 0.21 -6.93 -3.45
C THR A 144 -0.88 -7.18 -2.43
N ASP A 145 -0.59 -6.93 -1.15
CA ASP A 145 -1.54 -7.08 -0.06
C ASP A 145 -2.68 -6.04 -0.22
N GLU A 146 -2.38 -4.76 -0.52
CA GLU A 146 -3.42 -3.73 -0.75
C GLU A 146 -4.27 -3.99 -2.00
N PHE A 147 -3.65 -4.51 -3.07
CA PHE A 147 -4.41 -4.91 -4.25
C PHE A 147 -5.38 -6.05 -3.93
N GLU A 148 -4.95 -6.99 -3.10
CA GLU A 148 -5.79 -8.07 -2.60
C GLU A 148 -6.94 -7.52 -1.73
N HIS A 149 -6.67 -6.60 -0.81
CA HIS A 149 -7.68 -5.94 0.02
C HIS A 149 -8.74 -5.24 -0.83
N SER A 150 -8.32 -4.46 -1.83
CA SER A 150 -9.25 -3.80 -2.77
C SER A 150 -10.18 -4.80 -3.48
N THR A 151 -9.66 -5.98 -3.83
CA THR A 151 -10.43 -7.06 -4.45
C THR A 151 -11.44 -7.67 -3.46
N ARG A 152 -11.02 -7.88 -2.20
CA ARG A 152 -11.90 -8.38 -1.13
C ARG A 152 -13.05 -7.41 -0.87
N PHE A 153 -12.78 -6.11 -0.74
CA PHE A 153 -13.81 -5.10 -0.53
C PHE A 153 -14.74 -4.94 -1.73
N SER A 154 -14.20 -5.04 -2.96
CA SER A 154 -15.01 -5.06 -4.18
C SER A 154 -15.98 -6.24 -4.20
N TYR A 155 -15.53 -7.43 -3.79
CA TYR A 155 -16.39 -8.60 -3.72
C TYR A 155 -17.48 -8.45 -2.65
N ILE A 156 -17.12 -8.00 -1.44
CA ILE A 156 -18.13 -7.70 -0.40
C ILE A 156 -19.16 -6.71 -0.95
N ARG A 157 -18.72 -5.65 -1.64
CA ARG A 157 -19.61 -4.63 -2.20
C ARG A 157 -20.59 -5.20 -3.24
N ALA A 158 -20.18 -6.22 -3.99
CA ALA A 158 -21.01 -6.90 -4.98
C ALA A 158 -22.07 -7.82 -4.35
N GLU A 159 -21.90 -8.23 -3.08
CA GLU A 159 -22.89 -9.02 -2.33
C GLU A 159 -23.95 -8.15 -1.61
N LEU A 160 -23.79 -6.82 -1.61
CA LEU A 160 -24.69 -5.84 -0.96
C LEU A 160 -25.73 -5.26 -1.93
#